data_AF-A0A259NE72-F1
#
_entry.id   AF-A0A259NE72-F1
#
_cell.length_a   1.000
_cell.length_b   1.000
_cell.length_c   1.000
_cell.angle_alpha   90.00
_cell.angle_beta   90.00
_cell.angle_gamma   90.00
#
_symmetry.space_group_name_H-M   'P 1'
#
loop_
_entity.id
_entity.type
_entity.pdbx_description
1 polymer ?
#
loop_
_entity_poly.entity_id
_entity_poly.type
_entity_poly.pdbx_seq_one_letter_code
_entity_poly.pdbx_strand_id
1 'polypeptide(L)'
;MAYKNKERNFSVVSITGSSREKLQAHVLEQTNNGLKIQSAFDLDKAGDNYHQRVLEVNPDATRLKPTMGKDWNDQLKATKIMQQNPEVKKLVDHEINNRRQKSVSR
;
A
#
# COMPACT_ATOMS: atom_id res chain seq x y z
N MET A 1 11.34 -12.08 -1.15
CA MET A 1 10.84 -12.76 0.06
C MET A 1 9.32 -12.66 0.06
N ALA A 2 8.62 -13.76 0.33
CA ALA A 2 7.16 -13.80 0.41
C ALA A 2 6.72 -14.29 1.80
N TYR A 3 5.78 -13.59 2.43
CA TYR A 3 5.20 -13.96 3.72
C TYR A 3 3.74 -14.38 3.49
N LYS A 4 3.41 -15.62 3.87
CA LYS A 4 2.06 -16.18 3.79
C LYS A 4 1.54 -16.41 5.21
N ASN A 5 0.49 -15.68 5.59
CA ASN A 5 -0.19 -15.91 6.86
C ASN A 5 -1.16 -17.09 6.69
N LYS A 6 -1.12 -18.09 7.57
CA LYS A 6 -2.01 -19.27 7.47
C LYS A 6 -3.43 -19.01 8.01
N GLU A 7 -3.61 -17.99 8.84
CA GLU A 7 -4.89 -17.62 9.46
C GLU A 7 -5.63 -16.52 8.67
N ARG A 8 -4.96 -15.84 7.74
CA ARG A 8 -5.54 -14.79 6.90
C ARG A 8 -5.30 -15.09 5.42
N ASN A 9 -6.33 -14.96 4.59
CA ASN A 9 -6.30 -15.22 3.15
C ASN A 9 -5.55 -14.15 2.34
N PHE A 10 -4.31 -13.82 2.72
CA PHE A 10 -3.45 -12.92 1.94
C PHE A 10 -1.98 -13.37 1.97
N SER A 11 -1.27 -13.03 0.91
CA SER A 11 0.16 -13.21 0.74
C SER A 11 0.81 -11.85 0.51
N VAL A 12 1.91 -11.57 1.20
CA VAL A 12 2.70 -10.36 1.01
C VAL A 12 3.97 -10.73 0.28
N VAL A 13 4.23 -10.06 -0.84
CA VAL A 13 5.42 -10.31 -1.66
C VAL A 13 6.23 -9.03 -1.77
N SER A 14 7.47 -9.08 -1.28
CA SER A 14 8.44 -8.03 -1.52
C SER A 14 9.17 -8.28 -2.83
N ILE A 15 9.16 -7.26 -3.69
CA ILE A 15 9.81 -7.25 -5.00
C ILE A 15 11.16 -6.50 -4.99
N THR A 16 11.73 -6.17 -3.82
CA THR A 16 12.99 -5.43 -3.74
C THR A 16 14.06 -6.03 -4.65
N GLY A 17 14.59 -5.21 -5.58
CA GLY A 17 15.60 -5.64 -6.56
C GLY A 17 15.10 -6.55 -7.69
N SER A 18 13.80 -6.77 -7.81
CA SER A 18 13.22 -7.59 -8.89
C SER A 18 13.06 -6.81 -10.18
N SER A 19 13.27 -7.48 -11.32
CA SER A 19 13.04 -6.89 -12.63
C SER A 19 11.54 -6.67 -12.89
N ARG A 20 11.22 -5.80 -13.85
CA ARG A 20 9.85 -5.50 -14.26
C ARG A 20 9.09 -6.77 -14.65
N GLU A 21 9.75 -7.64 -15.42
CA GLU A 21 9.16 -8.87 -15.95
C GLU A 21 8.78 -9.82 -14.82
N LYS A 22 9.61 -9.93 -13.77
CA LYS A 22 9.31 -10.78 -12.62
C LYS A 22 8.11 -10.28 -11.82
N LEU A 23 8.00 -8.97 -11.63
CA LEU A 23 6.81 -8.36 -11.00
C LEU A 23 5.56 -8.69 -11.81
N GLN A 24 5.60 -8.42 -13.12
CA GLN A 24 4.46 -8.61 -14.02
C GLN A 24 4.04 -10.07 -14.13
N ALA A 25 4.99 -10.99 -14.28
CA ALA A 25 4.73 -12.43 -14.32
C ALA A 25 4.07 -12.92 -13.02
N HIS A 26 4.55 -12.45 -11.87
CA HIS A 26 3.97 -12.85 -10.59
C HIS A 26 2.56 -12.27 -10.38
N VAL A 27 2.32 -11.02 -10.76
CA VAL A 27 0.98 -10.42 -10.73
C VAL A 27 0.02 -11.21 -11.61
N LEU A 28 0.44 -11.57 -12.82
CA LEU A 28 -0.38 -12.37 -13.75
C LEU A 28 -0.72 -13.73 -13.16
N GLU A 29 0.28 -14.45 -12.64
CA GLU A 29 0.12 -15.76 -12.01
C GLU A 29 -0.90 -15.70 -10.86
N GLN A 30 -0.76 -14.74 -9.94
CA GLN A 30 -1.66 -14.63 -8.80
C GLN A 30 -3.07 -14.17 -9.21
N THR A 31 -3.19 -13.35 -10.25
CA THR A 31 -4.47 -12.96 -10.83
C THR A 31 -5.19 -14.17 -11.44
N ASN A 32 -4.46 -15.02 -12.17
CA ASN A 32 -4.99 -16.27 -12.74
C ASN A 32 -5.42 -17.27 -11.65
N ASN A 33 -4.77 -17.23 -10.48
CA ASN A 33 -5.18 -18.00 -9.30
C ASN A 33 -6.43 -17.43 -8.59
N GLY A 34 -7.06 -16.38 -9.14
CA GLY A 34 -8.26 -15.74 -8.60
C GLY A 34 -8.00 -14.83 -7.40
N LEU A 35 -6.75 -14.45 -7.14
CA LEU A 35 -6.42 -13.55 -6.04
C LEU A 35 -6.61 -12.09 -6.45
N LYS A 36 -7.13 -11.29 -5.51
CA LYS A 36 -7.18 -9.84 -5.65
C LYS A 36 -5.80 -9.24 -5.38
N ILE A 37 -5.32 -8.43 -6.32
CA ILE A 37 -4.01 -7.79 -6.22
C ILE A 37 -4.15 -6.41 -5.60
N GLN A 38 -3.35 -6.15 -4.57
CA GLN A 38 -3.22 -4.83 -3.95
C GLN A 38 -1.76 -4.42 -3.93
N SER A 39 -1.42 -3.33 -4.61
CA SER A 39 -0.05 -2.80 -4.59
C SER A 39 0.09 -1.77 -3.47
N ALA A 40 1.05 -1.99 -2.58
CA ALA A 40 1.37 -1.10 -1.45
C ALA A 40 2.80 -0.57 -1.58
N PHE A 41 3.09 0.15 -2.66
CA PHE A 41 4.37 0.82 -2.84
C PHE A 41 4.41 2.15 -2.07
N ASP A 42 5.60 2.73 -1.92
CA ASP A 42 5.79 4.02 -1.26
C ASP A 42 5.10 5.17 -2.02
N LEU A 43 4.89 6.29 -1.33
CA LEU A 43 4.27 7.48 -1.91
C LEU A 43 5.33 8.35 -2.61
N ASP A 44 5.93 7.78 -3.66
CA ASP A 44 6.87 8.48 -4.53
C ASP A 44 6.69 8.12 -6.01
N LYS A 45 7.46 8.80 -6.88
CA LYS A 45 7.41 8.57 -8.33
C LYS A 45 7.74 7.13 -8.72
N ALA A 46 8.61 6.46 -7.97
CA ALA A 46 8.98 5.09 -8.26
C ALA A 46 7.81 4.15 -7.94
N GLY A 47 7.16 4.31 -6.78
CA GLY A 47 5.97 3.58 -6.38
C GLY A 47 4.78 3.81 -7.30
N ASP A 48 4.59 5.04 -7.80
CA ASP A 48 3.61 5.35 -8.86
C ASP A 48 3.89 4.53 -10.13
N ASN A 49 5.13 4.54 -10.60
CA ASN A 49 5.54 3.81 -11.81
C ASN A 49 5.40 2.28 -11.64
N TYR A 50 5.70 1.74 -10.45
CA TYR A 50 5.50 0.32 -10.17
C TYR A 50 4.02 -0.06 -10.17
N HIS A 51 3.14 0.78 -9.61
CA HIS A 51 1.71 0.52 -9.67
C HIS A 51 1.18 0.53 -11.11
N GLN A 52 1.61 1.48 -11.94
CA GLN A 52 1.23 1.51 -13.36
C GLN A 52 1.61 0.19 -14.07
N ARG A 53 2.79 -0.36 -13.79
CA ARG A 53 3.23 -1.64 -14.34
C ARG A 53 2.39 -2.83 -13.87
N VAL A 54 1.81 -2.76 -12.67
CA VAL A 54 0.85 -3.75 -12.17
C VAL A 54 -0.46 -3.63 -12.96
N LEU A 55 -0.95 -2.40 -13.18
CA LEU A 55 -2.17 -2.14 -13.95
C LEU A 55 -2.08 -2.59 -15.41
N GLU A 56 -0.89 -2.54 -16.02
CA GLU A 56 -0.65 -3.09 -17.36
C GLU A 56 -1.02 -4.58 -17.48
N VAL A 57 -0.96 -5.34 -16.39
CA VAL A 57 -1.19 -6.79 -16.36
C VAL A 57 -2.50 -7.15 -15.67
N ASN A 58 -2.86 -6.40 -14.63
CA ASN A 58 -4.11 -6.56 -13.91
C ASN A 58 -4.75 -5.16 -13.69
N PRO A 59 -5.65 -4.74 -14.59
CA PRO A 59 -6.35 -3.45 -14.50
C PRO A 59 -7.21 -3.30 -13.23
N ASP A 60 -7.65 -4.41 -12.63
CA ASP A 60 -8.46 -4.43 -11.42
C ASP A 60 -7.61 -4.32 -10.13
N ALA A 61 -6.28 -4.24 -10.26
CA ALA A 61 -5.40 -4.11 -9.12
C ALA A 61 -5.65 -2.80 -8.37
N THR A 62 -5.78 -2.89 -7.05
CA THR A 62 -6.03 -1.72 -6.20
C THR A 62 -4.73 -1.16 -5.66
N ARG A 63 -4.69 0.16 -5.46
CA ARG A 63 -3.54 0.82 -4.83
C ARG A 63 -3.79 1.17 -3.38
N LEU A 64 -2.89 0.73 -2.52
CA LEU A 64 -2.78 1.21 -1.16
C LEU A 64 -1.63 2.21 -1.09
N LYS A 65 -1.87 3.32 -0.39
CA LYS A 65 -0.89 4.38 -0.16
C LYS A 65 -0.75 4.61 1.34
N PRO A 66 0.44 4.96 1.85
CA PRO A 66 0.53 5.47 3.20
C PRO A 66 -0.29 6.77 3.30
N THR A 67 -1.10 6.85 4.35
CA THR A 67 -1.88 8.03 4.76
C THR A 67 -1.07 8.99 5.62
N MET A 68 0.02 8.51 6.23
CA MET A 68 0.89 9.29 7.10
C MET A 68 2.34 9.16 6.64
N GLY A 69 2.95 10.29 6.31
CA GLY A 69 4.34 10.34 5.85
C GLY A 69 4.52 9.96 4.39
N LYS A 70 5.77 9.71 4.01
CA LYS A 70 6.17 9.47 2.61
C LYS A 70 6.23 7.98 2.25
N ASP A 71 6.45 7.12 3.24
CA ASP A 71 6.61 5.68 3.05
C ASP A 71 5.90 4.89 4.17
N TRP A 72 5.82 3.57 3.99
CA TRP A 72 5.16 2.70 4.96
C TRP A 72 5.89 2.61 6.31
N ASN A 73 7.19 2.91 6.38
CA ASN A 73 7.92 2.93 7.64
C ASN A 73 7.54 4.16 8.47
N ASP A 74 7.38 5.32 7.84
CA ASP A 74 6.88 6.52 8.50
C ASP A 74 5.45 6.32 9.03
N GLN A 75 4.59 5.67 8.25
CA GLN A 75 3.26 5.28 8.72
C GLN A 75 3.32 4.33 9.92
N LEU A 76 4.22 3.33 9.90
CA LEU A 76 4.40 2.42 11.03
C LEU A 76 4.87 3.15 12.29
N LYS A 77 5.82 4.07 12.16
CA LYS A 77 6.27 4.91 13.28
C LYS A 77 5.12 5.75 13.85
N ALA A 78 4.35 6.43 12.99
CA ALA A 78 3.21 7.22 13.40
C ALA A 78 2.16 6.36 14.11
N THR A 79 1.84 5.19 13.57
CA THR A 79 0.89 4.24 14.18
C THR A 79 1.38 3.79 15.55
N LYS A 80 2.68 3.51 15.71
CA LYS A 80 3.27 3.11 16.98
C LYS A 80 3.20 4.22 18.02
N ILE A 81 3.49 5.46 17.63
CA ILE A 81 3.35 6.63 18.51
C ILE A 81 1.88 6.83 18.92
N MET A 82 0.94 6.71 17.99
CA MET A 82 -0.51 6.84 18.26
C MET A 82 -1.04 5.72 19.17
N GLN A 83 -0.49 4.50 19.08
CA GLN A 83 -0.84 3.40 19.99
C GLN A 83 -0.30 3.62 21.40
N GLN A 84 0.88 4.24 21.52
CA GLN A 84 1.50 4.56 22.80
C GLN A 84 0.90 5.81 23.45
N ASN A 85 0.30 6.73 22.67
CA ASN A 85 -0.32 7.96 23.16
C ASN A 85 -1.73 8.17 22.55
N PRO A 86 -2.81 7.78 23.26
CA PRO A 86 -4.18 7.85 22.75
C PRO A 86 -4.69 9.28 22.50
N GLU A 87 -4.10 10.31 23.13
CA GLU A 87 -4.42 11.72 22.85
C GLU A 87 -3.90 12.18 21.48
N VAL A 88 -2.72 11.71 21.09
CA VAL A 88 -2.12 11.99 19.77
C VAL A 88 -2.96 11.36 18.66
N LYS A 89 -3.54 10.17 18.90
CA LYS A 89 -4.44 9.51 17.96
C LYS A 89 -5.63 10.40 17.59
N LYS A 90 -6.29 11.03 18.57
CA LYS A 90 -7.45 11.90 18.34
C LYS A 90 -7.11 13.12 17.49
N LEU A 91 -5.96 13.75 17.74
CA LEU A 91 -5.49 14.92 16.99
C LEU A 91 -5.20 14.57 15.53
N VAL A 92 -4.52 13.44 15.31
CA VAL A 92 -4.15 12.99 13.98
C VAL A 92 -5.36 12.53 13.16
N ASP A 93 -6.32 11.80 13.76
CA ASP A 93 -7.58 11.42 13.11
C ASP A 93 -8.40 12.66 12.70
N HIS A 94 -8.41 13.70 13.54
CA HIS A 94 -9.05 14.97 13.23
C HIS A 94 -8.37 15.67 12.03
N GLU A 95 -7.05 15.67 11.97
CA GLU A 95 -6.31 16.30 10.87
C GLU A 95 -6.45 15.55 9.53
N ILE A 96 -6.45 14.21 9.54
CA ILE A 96 -6.73 13.41 8.33
C ILE A 96 -8.12 13.73 7.78
N ASN A 97 -9.14 13.76 8.64
CA ASN A 97 -10.50 14.06 8.24
C ASN A 97 -10.64 15.47 7.64
N ASN A 98 -9.96 16.45 8.23
CA ASN A 98 -9.93 17.82 7.71
C ASN A 98 -9.27 17.91 6.32
N ARG A 99 -8.16 17.18 6.09
CA ARG A 99 -7.51 17.13 4.77
C ARG A 99 -8.43 16.48 3.71
N ARG A 100 -9.14 15.41 4.07
CA ARG A 100 -10.11 14.75 3.19
C ARG A 100 -11.27 15.68 2.81
N GLN A 101 -11.82 16.43 3.76
CA GLN A 101 -12.89 17.39 3.47
C GLN A 101 -12.44 18.53 2.54
N LYS A 102 -11.20 19.04 2.71
CA LYS A 102 -10.63 20.06 1.83
C LYS A 102 -10.37 19.57 0.41
N SER A 103 -10.06 18.28 0.21
CA SER A 103 -9.85 17.70 -1.13
C SER A 103 -11.13 17.43 -1.92
N VAL A 104 -12.30 17.36 -1.28
CA VAL A 104 -13.60 17.08 -1.94
C VAL A 104 -14.33 18.37 -2.34
N SER A 105 -13.87 19.54 -1.86
CA SER A 105 -14.49 20.84 -2.12
C SER A 105 -13.84 21.62 -3.29
N ARG A 106 -13.23 20.94 -4.26
CA ARG A 106 -12.61 21.54 -5.44
C ARG A 106 -13.15 20.95 -6.72
#